data_AF-A0A8H9M6Q6-F1
#
_entry.id   AF-A0A8H9M6Q6-F1
#
_cell.length_a   1.000
_cell.length_b   1.000
_cell.length_c   1.000
_cell.angle_alpha   90.00
_cell.angle_beta   90.00
_cell.angle_gamma   90.00
#
_symmetry.space_group_name_H-M   'P 1'
#
loop_
_entity.id
_entity.type
_entity.pdbx_description
1 polymer ?
#
loop_
_entity_poly.entity_id
_entity_poly.type
_entity_poly.pdbx_seq_one_letter_code
_entity_poly.pdbx_strand_id
1 'polypeptide(L)'
;MSQQFSTFKRFVSERYQERKEKHKGLGLTSSGFNAFFANYLASHGFGEWLNTLRGLSLTEKQCYLVGATYVCFGQREYKDIPGIMAHLQRYYDVKLPVIEGLLTPEYWQQVLSDEKQPAKAV
;
A
#
# COMPACT_ATOMS: atom_id res chain seq x y z
N MET A 1 -2.74 16.03 15.29
CA MET A 1 -3.59 14.86 14.97
C MET A 1 -2.67 13.66 14.81
N SER A 2 -2.94 12.55 15.49
CA SER A 2 -2.16 11.32 15.32
C SER A 2 -2.47 10.75 13.94
N GLN A 3 -1.50 10.73 13.04
CA GLN A 3 -1.67 10.15 11.72
C GLN A 3 -1.84 8.63 11.87
N GLN A 4 -2.91 8.07 11.31
CA GLN A 4 -3.24 6.65 11.42
C GLN A 4 -2.87 5.92 10.12
N PHE A 5 -2.34 4.70 10.25
CA PHE A 5 -2.04 3.85 9.10
C PHE A 5 -3.30 3.54 8.28
N SER A 6 -3.20 3.66 6.96
CA SER A 6 -4.23 3.25 6.00
C SER A 6 -3.62 2.31 4.96
N THR A 7 -4.34 1.25 4.58
CA THR A 7 -3.91 0.39 3.48
C THR A 7 -4.10 1.11 2.15
N PHE A 8 -3.34 0.70 1.12
CA PHE A 8 -3.45 1.32 -0.20
C PHE A 8 -4.87 1.27 -0.76
N LYS A 9 -5.55 0.13 -0.68
CA LYS A 9 -6.94 0.02 -1.15
C LYS A 9 -7.93 0.86 -0.38
N ARG A 10 -7.78 0.97 0.94
CA ARG A 10 -8.63 1.86 1.75
C ARG A 10 -8.44 3.30 1.29
N PHE A 11 -7.20 3.74 1.18
CA PHE A 11 -6.84 5.06 0.70
C PHE A 11 -7.40 5.38 -0.71
N VAL A 12 -7.34 4.43 -1.65
CA VAL A 12 -7.94 4.61 -3.00
C VAL A 12 -9.47 4.56 -2.95
N SER A 13 -10.05 3.72 -2.08
CA SER A 13 -11.50 3.63 -1.88
C SER A 13 -12.09 4.94 -1.34
N GLU A 14 -11.41 5.62 -0.43
CA GLU A 14 -11.85 6.93 0.10
C GLU A 14 -11.93 7.96 -1.04
N ARG A 15 -10.89 8.06 -1.89
CA ARG A 15 -10.88 8.92 -3.09
C ARG A 15 -11.97 8.56 -4.09
N TYR A 16 -12.24 7.26 -4.25
CA TYR A 16 -13.30 6.80 -5.12
C TYR A 16 -14.67 7.29 -4.63
N GLN A 17 -14.95 7.21 -3.32
CA GLN A 17 -16.22 7.72 -2.77
C GLN A 17 -16.36 9.23 -2.94
N GLU A 18 -15.30 10.00 -2.67
CA GLU A 18 -15.29 11.45 -2.89
C GLU A 18 -15.61 11.81 -4.34
N ARG A 19 -14.98 11.12 -5.30
CA ARG A 19 -15.26 11.32 -6.73
C ARG A 19 -16.68 10.94 -7.10
N LYS A 20 -17.18 9.82 -6.57
CA LYS A 20 -18.53 9.32 -6.83
C LYS A 20 -19.60 10.30 -6.34
N GLU A 21 -19.45 10.84 -5.13
CA GLU A 21 -20.37 11.85 -4.60
C GLU A 21 -20.33 13.14 -5.43
N LYS A 22 -19.14 13.57 -5.87
CA LYS A 22 -19.01 14.72 -6.80
C LYS A 22 -19.71 14.47 -8.13
N HIS A 23 -19.53 13.30 -8.74
CA HIS A 23 -20.21 12.93 -10.00
C HIS A 23 -21.73 12.88 -9.83
N LYS A 24 -22.21 12.34 -8.71
CA LYS A 24 -23.64 12.31 -8.36
C LYS A 24 -24.23 13.71 -8.29
N GLY A 25 -23.54 14.66 -7.68
CA GLY A 25 -23.94 16.08 -7.64
C GLY A 25 -24.00 16.76 -9.02
N LEU A 26 -23.32 16.20 -10.02
CA LEU A 26 -23.29 16.68 -11.41
C LEU A 26 -24.18 15.86 -12.36
N GLY A 27 -24.93 14.87 -11.86
CA GLY A 27 -25.75 13.99 -12.69
C GLY A 27 -24.95 13.00 -13.56
N LEU A 28 -23.67 12.78 -13.26
CA LEU A 28 -22.78 11.89 -14.03
C LEU A 28 -22.74 10.48 -13.44
N THR A 29 -22.67 9.46 -14.32
CA THR A 29 -22.44 8.08 -13.90
C THR A 29 -20.96 7.85 -13.58
N SER A 30 -20.68 7.18 -12.45
CA SER A 30 -19.31 6.82 -12.07
C SER A 30 -18.95 5.43 -12.59
N SER A 31 -17.73 5.26 -13.08
CA SER A 31 -17.14 3.95 -13.35
C SER A 31 -17.02 3.13 -12.05
N GLY A 32 -17.06 1.81 -12.12
CA GLY A 32 -16.90 0.95 -10.94
C GLY A 32 -15.53 1.09 -10.26
N PHE A 33 -15.45 0.71 -8.97
CA PHE A 33 -14.23 0.85 -8.15
C PHE A 33 -13.01 0.18 -8.77
N ASN A 34 -13.13 -1.02 -9.33
CA ASN A 34 -11.98 -1.74 -9.92
C ASN A 34 -11.36 -0.97 -11.10
N ALA A 35 -12.18 -0.39 -11.96
CA ALA A 35 -11.71 0.43 -13.08
C ALA A 35 -11.05 1.72 -12.58
N PHE A 36 -11.64 2.35 -11.56
CA PHE A 36 -11.05 3.51 -10.90
C PHE A 36 -9.69 3.17 -10.27
N PHE A 37 -9.60 2.05 -9.54
CA PHE A 37 -8.40 1.59 -8.85
C PHE A 37 -7.26 1.32 -9.83
N ALA A 38 -7.54 0.61 -10.92
CA ALA A 38 -6.55 0.33 -11.96
C ALA A 38 -6.03 1.63 -12.62
N ASN A 39 -6.94 2.56 -12.94
CA ASN A 39 -6.57 3.86 -13.50
C ASN A 39 -5.75 4.69 -12.50
N TYR A 40 -6.16 4.71 -11.23
CA TYR A 40 -5.46 5.41 -10.17
C TYR A 40 -4.02 4.91 -10.04
N LEU A 41 -3.84 3.58 -9.99
CA LEU A 41 -2.52 2.97 -9.89
C LEU A 41 -1.65 3.29 -11.12
N ALA A 42 -2.22 3.23 -12.33
CA ALA A 42 -1.49 3.54 -13.56
C ALA A 42 -1.07 5.02 -13.65
N SER A 43 -1.88 5.93 -13.11
CA SER A 43 -1.66 7.38 -13.23
C SER A 43 -0.82 7.96 -12.09
N HIS A 44 -1.03 7.50 -10.86
CA HIS A 44 -0.44 8.07 -9.65
C HIS A 44 0.55 7.14 -8.94
N GLY A 45 0.52 5.84 -9.26
CA GLY A 45 1.26 4.83 -8.52
C GLY A 45 0.95 4.84 -7.02
N PHE A 46 1.99 4.69 -6.21
CA PHE A 46 1.87 4.64 -4.74
C PHE A 46 2.18 5.98 -4.05
N GLY A 47 2.70 6.98 -4.76
CA GLY A 47 3.35 8.15 -4.16
C GLY A 47 2.49 8.92 -3.15
N GLU A 48 1.23 9.21 -3.49
CA GLU A 48 0.32 9.90 -2.57
C GLU A 48 0.00 9.06 -1.33
N TRP A 49 -0.16 7.75 -1.48
CA TRP A 49 -0.40 6.86 -0.36
C TRP A 49 0.82 6.78 0.55
N LEU A 50 2.03 6.66 0.00
CA LEU A 50 3.27 6.66 0.79
C LEU A 50 3.44 7.95 1.60
N ASN A 51 3.02 9.10 1.07
CA ASN A 51 3.03 10.36 1.82
C ASN A 51 2.12 10.31 3.06
N THR A 52 1.06 9.49 3.04
CA THR A 52 0.23 9.27 4.24
C THR A 52 0.90 8.41 5.30
N LEU A 53 1.96 7.67 4.95
CA LEU A 53 2.75 6.88 5.88
C LEU A 53 3.88 7.68 6.52
N ARG A 54 4.14 8.91 6.07
CA ARG A 54 5.29 9.71 6.49
C ARG A 54 5.33 9.90 8.00
N GLY A 55 6.48 9.65 8.62
CA GLY A 55 6.67 9.83 10.06
C GLY A 55 6.00 8.76 10.93
N LEU A 56 5.30 7.78 10.35
CA LEU A 56 4.65 6.72 11.11
C LEU A 56 5.68 5.71 11.64
N SER A 57 5.38 5.16 12.82
CA SER A 57 6.04 3.94 13.30
C SER A 57 5.18 2.74 12.93
N LEU A 58 5.68 1.90 12.03
CA LEU A 58 4.93 0.74 11.56
C LEU A 58 5.10 -0.43 12.52
N THR A 59 4.03 -1.21 12.67
CA THR A 59 4.09 -2.55 13.26
C THR A 59 4.52 -3.57 12.22
N GLU A 60 4.93 -4.76 12.66
CA GLU A 60 5.23 -5.90 11.76
C GLU A 60 4.13 -6.14 10.73
N LYS A 61 2.88 -6.22 11.20
CA LYS A 61 1.71 -6.40 10.35
C LYS A 61 1.56 -5.29 9.30
N GLN A 62 1.88 -4.05 9.66
CA GLN A 62 1.79 -2.93 8.73
C GLN A 62 2.93 -2.96 7.71
N CYS A 63 4.15 -3.35 8.11
CA CYS A 63 5.24 -3.63 7.17
C CYS A 63 4.83 -4.72 6.18
N TYR A 64 4.23 -5.82 6.66
CA TYR A 64 3.70 -6.88 5.81
C TYR A 64 2.71 -6.34 4.78
N LEU A 65 1.70 -5.57 5.21
CA LEU A 65 0.68 -5.01 4.32
C LEU A 65 1.29 -4.08 3.26
N VAL A 66 2.33 -3.32 3.62
CA VAL A 66 3.06 -2.50 2.66
C VAL A 66 3.82 -3.37 1.66
N GLY A 67 4.57 -4.37 2.12
CA GLY A 67 5.28 -5.31 1.25
C GLY A 67 4.33 -6.04 0.29
N ALA A 68 3.23 -6.59 0.81
CA ALA A 68 2.19 -7.25 0.03
C ALA A 68 1.57 -6.32 -1.03
N THR A 69 1.37 -5.04 -0.72
CA THR A 69 0.87 -4.04 -1.69
C THR A 69 1.82 -3.93 -2.91
N TYR A 70 3.13 -3.91 -2.68
CA TYR A 70 4.12 -3.84 -3.76
C TYR A 70 4.20 -5.12 -4.58
N VAL A 71 4.04 -6.30 -3.97
CA VAL A 71 4.00 -7.56 -4.71
C VAL A 71 2.71 -7.66 -5.53
N CYS A 72 1.55 -7.48 -4.89
CA CYS A 72 0.24 -7.71 -5.52
C CYS A 72 -0.11 -6.67 -6.58
N PHE A 73 0.20 -5.39 -6.33
CA PHE A 73 -0.19 -4.30 -7.22
C PHE A 73 1.00 -3.65 -7.93
N GLY A 74 2.18 -3.66 -7.31
CA GLY A 74 3.39 -3.05 -7.86
C GLY A 74 4.21 -3.97 -8.75
N GLN A 75 3.80 -5.23 -8.93
CA GLN A 75 4.53 -6.26 -9.69
C GLN A 75 5.99 -6.41 -9.24
N ARG A 76 6.25 -6.22 -7.94
CA ARG A 76 7.58 -6.36 -7.35
C ARG A 76 7.83 -7.78 -6.90
N GLU A 77 9.09 -8.20 -6.96
CA GLU A 77 9.52 -9.49 -6.44
C GLU A 77 9.82 -9.37 -4.93
N TYR A 78 9.79 -10.49 -4.20
CA TYR A 78 10.05 -10.49 -2.76
C TYR A 78 11.42 -9.90 -2.39
N LYS A 79 12.42 -10.12 -3.25
CA LYS A 79 13.78 -9.58 -3.09
C LYS A 79 13.84 -8.04 -3.18
N ASP A 80 12.83 -7.39 -3.74
CA ASP A 80 12.78 -5.93 -3.86
C ASP A 80 12.27 -5.26 -2.56
N ILE A 81 11.52 -6.01 -1.74
CA ILE A 81 10.85 -5.47 -0.56
C ILE A 81 11.82 -4.89 0.49
N PRO A 82 12.98 -5.50 0.79
CA PRO A 82 13.99 -4.87 1.64
C PRO A 82 14.39 -3.46 1.20
N GLY A 83 14.61 -3.28 -0.11
CA GLY A 83 14.95 -1.98 -0.69
C GLY A 83 13.81 -0.98 -0.55
N ILE A 84 12.56 -1.44 -0.71
CA ILE A 84 11.36 -0.62 -0.49
C ILE A 84 11.26 -0.20 0.99
N MET A 85 11.47 -1.11 1.94
CA MET A 85 11.43 -0.79 3.37
C MET A 85 12.51 0.23 3.74
N ALA A 86 13.74 0.03 3.26
CA ALA A 86 14.82 0.99 3.45
C ALA A 86 14.50 2.37 2.82
N HIS A 87 13.85 2.38 1.65
CA HIS A 87 13.41 3.61 1.00
C HIS A 87 12.34 4.35 1.83
N LEU A 88 11.39 3.63 2.44
CA LEU A 88 10.39 4.22 3.33
C LEU A 88 11.03 4.85 4.56
N GLN A 89 11.98 4.15 5.17
CA GLN A 89 12.72 4.67 6.31
C GLN A 89 13.50 5.94 5.95
N ARG A 90 14.18 5.95 4.79
CA ARG A 90 15.04 7.06 4.38
C ARG A 90 14.29 8.29 3.86
N TYR A 91 13.25 8.11 3.06
CA TYR A 91 12.60 9.22 2.32
C TYR A 91 11.23 9.60 2.86
N TYR A 92 10.60 8.71 3.63
CA TYR A 92 9.31 8.95 4.27
C TYR A 92 9.42 9.02 5.79
N ASP A 93 10.63 8.94 6.37
CA ASP A 93 10.83 8.98 7.84
C ASP A 93 9.97 7.94 8.57
N VAL A 94 9.76 6.78 7.93
CA VAL A 94 8.98 5.69 8.51
C VAL A 94 9.86 4.91 9.48
N LYS A 95 9.42 4.76 10.73
CA LYS A 95 10.12 3.92 11.70
C LYS A 95 9.69 2.47 11.53
N LEU A 96 10.65 1.63 11.15
CA LEU A 96 10.46 0.20 11.02
C LEU A 96 10.66 -0.48 12.40
N PRO A 97 9.91 -1.54 12.70
CA PRO A 97 10.11 -2.34 13.91
C PRO A 97 11.42 -3.15 13.80
N VAL A 98 12.03 -3.46 14.95
CA VAL A 98 13.21 -4.32 15.00
C VAL A 98 12.76 -5.77 14.89
N ILE A 99 12.83 -6.31 13.68
CA ILE A 99 12.48 -7.69 13.36
C ILE A 99 13.66 -8.31 12.63
N GLU A 100 14.07 -9.50 13.08
CA GLU A 100 15.14 -10.25 12.45
C GLU A 100 14.77 -10.55 10.98
N GLY A 101 15.67 -10.23 10.05
CA GLY A 101 15.47 -10.50 8.64
C GLY A 101 14.57 -9.52 7.88
N LEU A 102 13.92 -8.53 8.52
CA LEU A 102 12.99 -7.60 7.82
C LEU A 102 13.60 -6.91 6.58
N LEU A 103 14.91 -6.66 6.60
CA LEU A 103 15.66 -6.06 5.50
C LEU A 103 16.42 -7.11 4.66
N THR A 104 15.96 -8.35 4.64
CA THR A 104 16.53 -9.42 3.82
C THR A 104 15.47 -10.10 2.95
N PRO A 105 15.82 -10.57 1.74
CA PRO A 105 14.89 -11.27 0.86
C PRO A 105 14.25 -12.51 1.49
N GLU A 106 14.99 -13.24 2.33
CA GLU A 106 14.58 -14.53 2.90
C GLU A 106 13.36 -14.39 3.81
N TYR A 107 13.34 -13.34 4.64
CA TYR A 107 12.18 -13.02 5.46
C TYR A 107 10.93 -12.80 4.59
N TRP A 108 11.06 -11.99 3.54
CA TRP A 108 9.94 -11.67 2.65
C TRP A 108 9.47 -12.87 1.85
N GLN A 109 10.41 -13.70 1.41
CA GLN A 109 10.08 -14.97 0.77
C GLN A 109 9.28 -15.85 1.72
N GLN A 110 9.71 -16.03 2.97
CA GLN A 110 8.98 -16.85 3.94
C GLN A 110 7.57 -16.31 4.21
N VAL A 111 7.46 -15.03 4.62
CA VAL A 111 6.17 -14.46 5.08
C VAL A 111 5.15 -14.25 3.95
N LEU A 112 5.60 -14.09 2.70
CA LEU A 112 4.71 -13.93 1.54
C LEU A 112 4.53 -15.20 0.70
N SER A 113 5.33 -16.26 0.95
CA SER A 113 5.14 -17.58 0.32
C SER A 113 4.31 -18.53 1.18
N ASP A 114 4.43 -18.45 2.51
CA ASP A 114 3.67 -19.33 3.44
C ASP A 114 2.18 -18.97 3.53
N GLU A 115 1.80 -17.72 3.21
CA GLU A 115 0.40 -17.40 2.96
C GLU A 115 0.01 -17.88 1.56
N LYS A 116 -0.75 -18.98 1.51
CA LYS A 116 -1.61 -19.35 0.37
C LYS A 116 -2.31 -18.10 -0.17
N GLN A 117 -1.77 -17.52 -1.26
CA GLN A 117 -2.31 -16.43 -2.07
C GLN A 117 -3.10 -15.35 -1.31
N PRO A 118 -2.63 -14.09 -1.21
CA PRO A 118 -3.50 -12.96 -0.86
C PRO A 118 -4.45 -12.61 -2.01
N ALA A 119 -5.18 -13.59 -2.54
CA ALA A 119 -6.38 -13.35 -3.33
C ALA A 119 -7.50 -12.98 -2.36
N LYS A 120 -7.63 -11.68 -2.06
CA LYS A 120 -8.90 -10.91 -1.90
C LYS A 120 -8.89 -9.82 -0.81
N ALA A 121 -7.89 -9.71 0.05
CA ALA A 121 -7.99 -8.85 1.25
C ALA A 121 -7.05 -7.64 1.32
N VAL A 122 -6.14 -7.43 0.35
CA VAL A 122 -5.50 -6.12 0.20
C VAL A 122 -6.43 -5.20 -0.57
#